data_AF-A0A4Q3FW54-F1
#
_entry.id   AF-A0A4Q3FW54-F1
#
_cell.length_a   1.000
_cell.length_b   1.000
_cell.length_c   1.000
_cell.angle_alpha   90.00
_cell.angle_beta   90.00
_cell.angle_gamma   90.00
#
_symmetry.space_group_name_H-M   'P 1'
#
loop_
_entity.id
_entity.type
_entity.pdbx_description
1 polymer ?
#
loop_
_entity_poly.entity_id
_entity_poly.type
_entity_poly.pdbx_seq_one_letter_code
_entity_poly.pdbx_strand_id
1 'polypeptide(L)' 'IHHLFCKACGIQSFARGKNPKDGADMIAVNARCLDGVEPDTLTINKIDGRNF' A
#
# COMPACT_ATOMS: atom_id res chain seq x y z
N ILE A 1 -8.51 -1.86 -6.10
CA ILE A 1 -7.43 -0.90 -5.73
C ILE A 1 -6.88 -0.29 -7.02
N HIS A 2 -6.55 1.00 -7.01
CA HIS A 2 -5.95 1.73 -8.12
C HIS A 2 -4.47 2.04 -7.80
N HIS A 3 -3.57 1.32 -8.48
CA HIS A 3 -2.13 1.40 -8.31
C HIS A 3 -1.56 2.62 -9.04
N LEU A 4 -0.67 3.37 -8.37
CA LEU A 4 -0.09 4.60 -8.89
C LEU A 4 1.44 4.51 -8.83
N PHE A 5 2.07 4.70 -9.97
CA PHE A 5 3.53 4.65 -10.08
C PHE A 5 4.08 6.03 -10.42
N CYS A 6 5.20 6.40 -9.79
CA CYS A 6 5.92 7.62 -10.11
C CYS A 6 6.38 7.58 -11.57
N LYS A 7 6.05 8.61 -12.36
CA LYS A 7 6.44 8.67 -13.78
C LYS A 7 7.95 8.87 -14.00
N ALA A 8 8.68 9.31 -12.97
CA ALA A 8 10.11 9.54 -13.07
C ALA A 8 10.95 8.31 -12.68
N CYS A 9 10.58 7.63 -11.59
CA CYS A 9 11.38 6.52 -11.04
C CYS A 9 10.65 5.18 -10.94
N GLY A 10 9.36 5.12 -11.29
CA GLY A 10 8.56 3.89 -11.26
C GLY A 10 8.15 3.39 -9.87
N ILE A 11 8.52 4.07 -8.78
CA ILE A 11 8.15 3.66 -7.42
C ILE A 11 6.63 3.81 -7.20
N GLN A 12 6.02 2.81 -6.56
CA GLN A 12 4.64 2.88 -6.06
C GLN A 12 4.65 3.30 -4.59
N SER A 13 4.59 4.61 -4.33
CA SER A 13 4.56 5.13 -2.95
C SER A 13 3.20 4.94 -2.28
N PHE A 14 2.11 4.93 -3.07
CA PHE A 14 0.76 4.69 -2.57
C PHE A 14 -0.18 4.16 -3.65
N ALA A 15 -1.35 3.68 -3.22
CA ALA A 15 -2.49 3.33 -4.07
C ALA A 15 -3.79 3.85 -3.45
N ARG A 16 -4.80 4.06 -4.30
CA ARG A 16 -6.15 4.47 -3.86
C ARG A 16 -7.08 3.27 -3.85
N GLY A 17 -8.02 3.24 -2.92
CA GLY A 17 -9.01 2.18 -2.84
C GLY A 17 -10.25 2.63 -2.09
N LYS A 18 -11.19 1.71 -1.99
CA LYS A 18 -12.32 1.79 -1.07
C LYS A 18 -12.18 0.65 -0.08
N ASN A 19 -12.48 0.89 1.19
CA ASN A 19 -12.51 -0.18 2.18
C ASN A 19 -13.64 -1.17 1.80
N PRO A 20 -13.34 -2.47 1.67
CA PRO A 20 -14.31 -3.46 1.20
C PRO A 20 -15.49 -3.68 2.16
N LYS A 21 -15.39 -3.28 3.44
CA LYS A 21 -16.45 -3.48 4.43
C LYS A 21 -17.47 -2.34 4.48
N ASP A 22 -17.03 -1.10 4.31
CA ASP A 22 -17.85 0.10 4.53
C ASP A 22 -17.88 1.06 3.31
N GLY A 23 -17.07 0.82 2.28
CA GLY A 23 -16.98 1.68 1.10
C GLY A 23 -16.27 3.02 1.32
N ALA A 24 -15.65 3.23 2.49
CA ALA A 24 -14.93 4.48 2.80
C ALA A 24 -13.68 4.63 1.92
N ASP A 25 -13.29 5.88 1.64
CA ASP A 25 -12.04 6.18 0.94
C ASP A 25 -10.83 5.67 1.72
N MET A 26 -9.93 4.99 1.01
CA MET A 26 -8.73 4.38 1.58
C MET A 26 -7.50 4.69 0.75
N ILE A 27 -6.38 4.94 1.43
CA ILE A 27 -5.04 5.03 0.83
C ILE A 27 -4.19 3.90 1.39
N ALA A 28 -3.61 3.10 0.50
CA ALA A 28 -2.58 2.12 0.87
C ALA A 28 -1.21 2.75 0.64
N VAL A 29 -0.41 2.90 1.70
CA VAL A 29 0.92 3.52 1.65
C VAL A 29 2.00 2.44 1.68
N ASN A 30 3.03 2.58 0.84
CA ASN A 30 4.20 1.72 0.89
C ASN A 30 5.12 2.17 2.03
N ALA A 31 5.21 1.36 3.09
CA ALA A 31 6.03 1.68 4.27
C ALA A 31 7.52 1.93 3.93
N ARG A 32 8.04 1.37 2.83
CA ARG A 32 9.43 1.59 2.37
C ARG A 32 9.69 3.00 1.85
N CYS A 33 8.64 3.80 1.66
CA CYS A 33 8.73 5.19 1.20
C CYS A 33 8.52 6.20 2.34
N LEU A 34 8.41 5.75 3.58
CA LEU A 34 8.24 6.62 4.75
C LEU A 34 9.58 6.87 5.43
N ASP A 35 9.88 8.14 5.69
CA ASP A 35 11.09 8.51 6.42
C ASP A 35 11.04 8.00 7.85
N GLY A 36 12.15 7.43 8.33
CA GLY A 36 12.27 6.91 9.69
C GLY A 36 11.52 5.61 9.98
N VAL A 37 10.94 4.96 8.96
CA VAL A 37 10.32 3.64 9.09
C VAL A 37 11.29 2.57 8.62
N GLU A 38 11.62 1.63 9.51
CA GLU A 38 12.47 0.50 9.17
C GLU A 38 11.62 -0.75 8.86
N PRO A 39 11.42 -1.11 7.57
CA PRO A 39 10.39 -2.07 7.17
C PRO A 39 10.57 -3.46 7.78
N ASP A 40 11.82 -3.87 7.99
CA ASP A 40 12.17 -5.19 8.50
C ASP A 40 11.83 -5.36 9.99
N THR A 41 11.49 -4.26 10.68
CA THR A 41 11.03 -4.29 12.08
C THR A 41 9.51 -4.45 12.20
N LEU A 42 8.77 -4.36 11.10
CA LEU A 42 7.31 -4.44 11.10
C LEU A 42 6.83 -5.89 11.10
N THR A 43 5.82 -6.20 11.91
CA THR A 43 5.12 -7.49 11.83
C THR A 43 4.25 -7.53 10.57
N ILE A 44 4.63 -8.36 9.61
CA ILE A 44 3.93 -8.47 8.32
C ILE A 44 2.79 -9.49 8.40
N ASN A 45 1.55 -9.00 8.22
CA ASN A 45 0.40 -9.85 7.97
C ASN A 45 0.34 -10.19 6.47
N LYS A 46 0.69 -11.44 6.14
CA LYS A 46 0.66 -11.91 4.75
C LYS A 46 -0.78 -12.07 4.27
N ILE A 47 -1.07 -11.55 3.09
CA ILE A 47 -2.38 -11.67 2.43
C ILE A 47 -2.17 -12.41 1.11
N ASP A 48 -3.02 -13.40 0.84
CA ASP A 48 -3.09 -14.05 -0.47
C ASP A 48 -3.95 -13.22 -1.42
N GLY A 49 -3.30 -12.38 -2.23
CA GLY A 49 -3.99 -11.52 -3.18
C GLY A 49 -4.79 -12.25 -4.26
N ARG A 50 -4.62 -13.57 -4.44
CA ARG A 50 -5.45 -14.35 -5.40
C ARG A 50 -6.85 -14.62 -4.85
N ASN A 51 -6.96 -14.84 -3.54
CA ASN A 51 -8.19 -15.31 -2.89
C ASN A 51 -8.80 -14.28 -1.92
N PHE A 52 -8.29 -13.04 -1.90
CA PHE A 52 -8.70 -11.98 -0.96
C PHE A 52 -9.91 -11.16 -1.41
#